data_AF-A0A9D7GYP8-F1
#
_entry.id   AF-A0A9D7GYP8-F1
#
_cell.length_a   1.000
_cell.length_b   1.000
_cell.length_c   1.000
_cell.angle_alpha   90.00
_cell.angle_beta   90.00
_cell.angle_gamma   90.00
#
_symmetry.space_group_name_H-M   'P 1'
#
loop_
_entity.id
_entity.type
_entity.pdbx_description
1 polymer ?
#
loop_
_entity_poly.entity_id
_entity_poly.type
_entity_poly.pdbx_seq_one_letter_code
_entity_poly.pdbx_strand_id
1 'polypeptide(L)'
;MTALYPLEGGVDVRPTVDVACVVDVATTADYYAFVERLRARGFSECVDEGAPLCRRVFANIRVDIVATADTGIGPTNRWYKQAALEATSHEIAPGLKVLAITPIYFVATKLEAFRGRGRGDYQASHDLEDTLLVLAGIPHLREQLRTEST
;
A
#
# COMPACT_ATOMS: atom_id res chain seq x y z
N MET A 1 4.25 16.26 -10.10
CA MET A 1 3.76 15.17 -9.24
C MET A 1 4.74 15.03 -8.10
N THR A 2 4.29 15.03 -6.84
CA THR A 2 5.20 14.98 -5.67
C THR A 2 5.10 13.60 -5.05
N ALA A 3 6.22 12.88 -5.00
CA ALA A 3 6.31 11.61 -4.28
C ALA A 3 6.38 11.87 -2.77
N LEU A 4 5.83 10.96 -1.96
CA LEU A 4 5.95 11.03 -0.50
C LEU A 4 7.36 10.65 -0.03
N TYR A 5 8.08 9.84 -0.81
CA TYR A 5 9.45 9.45 -0.54
C TYR A 5 10.43 10.45 -1.17
N PRO A 6 11.58 10.70 -0.53
CA PRO A 6 12.64 11.56 -1.07
C PRO A 6 13.40 10.81 -2.18
N LEU A 7 12.75 10.63 -3.33
CA LEU A 7 13.34 9.95 -4.47
C LEU A 7 14.39 10.86 -5.15
N GLU A 8 15.61 10.35 -5.27
CA GLU A 8 16.74 11.00 -5.93
C GLU A 8 16.94 10.46 -7.36
N GLY A 9 17.87 11.06 -8.11
CA GLY A 9 18.34 10.52 -9.39
C GLY A 9 17.39 10.69 -10.57
N GLY A 10 16.34 11.50 -10.43
CA GLY A 10 15.42 11.81 -11.55
C GLY A 10 14.53 10.64 -11.97
N VAL A 11 14.23 9.71 -11.06
CA VAL A 11 13.29 8.62 -11.31
C VAL A 11 11.89 9.17 -11.61
N ASP A 12 11.26 8.66 -12.67
CA ASP A 12 9.92 9.07 -13.06
C ASP A 12 8.88 8.23 -12.32
N VAL A 13 7.98 8.88 -11.59
CA VAL A 13 6.96 8.20 -10.79
C VAL A 13 5.70 8.05 -11.62
N ARG A 14 5.33 6.80 -11.89
CA ARG A 14 4.11 6.49 -12.62
C ARG A 14 2.87 6.94 -11.83
N PRO A 15 1.90 7.63 -12.47
CA PRO A 15 0.62 7.93 -11.82
C PRO A 15 -0.17 6.65 -11.53
N THR A 16 -0.91 6.65 -10.43
CA THR A 16 -1.88 5.59 -10.10
C THR A 16 -3.32 6.12 -10.10
N VAL A 17 -4.28 5.23 -10.31
CA VAL A 17 -5.72 5.51 -10.37
C VAL A 17 -6.47 5.04 -9.12
N ASP A 18 -5.75 4.46 -8.17
CA ASP A 18 -6.27 3.96 -6.90
C ASP A 18 -5.39 4.36 -5.71
N VAL A 19 -5.97 4.26 -4.52
CA VAL A 19 -5.30 4.47 -3.23
C VAL A 19 -5.35 3.17 -2.44
N ALA A 20 -4.22 2.70 -1.93
CA ALA A 20 -4.18 1.55 -1.03
C ALA A 20 -4.07 2.01 0.43
N CYS A 21 -4.95 1.51 1.29
CA CYS A 21 -4.96 1.80 2.72
C CYS A 21 -4.86 0.50 3.52
N VAL A 22 -3.88 0.44 4.43
CA VAL A 22 -3.77 -0.64 5.41
C VAL A 22 -4.48 -0.22 6.69
N VAL A 23 -5.36 -1.08 7.22
CA VAL A 23 -6.08 -0.84 8.48
C VAL A 23 -5.71 -1.91 9.51
N ASP A 24 -5.38 -1.46 10.71
CA ASP A 24 -5.02 -2.37 11.80
C ASP A 24 -6.27 -2.89 12.51
N VAL A 25 -6.73 -4.06 12.06
CA VAL A 25 -7.92 -4.75 12.59
C VAL A 25 -7.60 -6.23 12.79
N ALA A 26 -8.17 -6.83 13.84
CA ALA A 26 -7.82 -8.19 14.26
C ALA A 26 -8.70 -9.27 13.62
N THR A 27 -9.96 -8.94 13.29
CA THR A 27 -10.95 -9.90 12.81
C THR A 27 -11.71 -9.41 11.59
N THR A 28 -12.35 -10.33 10.88
CA THR A 28 -13.29 -10.01 9.78
C THR A 28 -14.46 -9.13 10.27
N ALA A 29 -14.91 -9.33 11.51
CA ALA A 29 -15.97 -8.50 12.10
C ALA A 29 -15.50 -7.04 12.29
N ASP A 30 -14.28 -6.85 12.79
CA ASP A 30 -13.68 -5.51 12.96
C ASP A 30 -13.50 -4.81 11.61
N TYR A 31 -13.10 -5.55 10.58
CA TYR A 31 -12.98 -5.03 9.22
C TYR A 31 -14.32 -4.50 8.70
N TYR A 32 -15.39 -5.30 8.79
CA TYR A 32 -16.72 -4.84 8.36
C TYR A 32 -17.21 -3.66 9.20
N ALA A 33 -16.97 -3.65 10.51
CA ALA A 33 -17.28 -2.51 11.36
C ALA A 33 -16.52 -1.24 10.93
N PHE A 34 -15.27 -1.36 10.44
CA PHE A 34 -14.52 -0.26 9.85
C PHE A 34 -15.12 0.21 8.53
N VAL A 35 -15.43 -0.71 7.62
CA VAL A 35 -16.05 -0.40 6.31
C VAL A 35 -17.40 0.29 6.48
N GLU A 36 -18.23 -0.12 7.42
CA GLU A 36 -19.54 0.53 7.66
C GLU A 36 -19.39 1.98 8.15
N ARG A 37 -18.34 2.29 8.92
CA ARG A 37 -18.03 3.70 9.28
C ARG A 37 -17.61 4.54 8.07
N LEU A 38 -16.99 3.93 7.08
CA LEU A 38 -16.66 4.60 5.81
C LEU A 38 -17.89 4.75 4.92
N ARG A 39 -18.78 3.76 4.89
CA ARG A 39 -20.07 3.86 4.18
C ARG A 39 -20.86 5.07 4.64
N ALA A 40 -20.95 5.29 5.95
CA ALA A 40 -21.57 6.48 6.54
C ALA A 40 -20.90 7.81 6.15
N ARG A 41 -19.67 7.77 5.62
CA ARG A 41 -18.90 8.93 5.13
C ARG A 41 -18.88 9.05 3.60
N GLY A 42 -19.67 8.24 2.89
CA GLY A 42 -19.82 8.32 1.44
C GLY A 42 -18.94 7.36 0.63
N PHE A 43 -18.29 6.39 1.28
CA PHE A 43 -17.67 5.28 0.54
C PHE A 43 -18.75 4.30 0.08
N SER A 44 -18.61 3.76 -1.13
CA SER A 44 -19.50 2.73 -1.69
C SER A 44 -18.73 1.49 -2.12
N GLU A 45 -19.46 0.40 -2.35
CA GLU A 45 -18.90 -0.80 -2.98
C GLU A 45 -18.44 -0.49 -4.41
N CYS A 46 -17.39 -1.17 -4.86
CA CYS A 46 -16.94 -1.13 -6.24
C CYS A 46 -17.72 -2.18 -7.05
N VAL A 47 -18.33 -1.76 -8.16
CA VAL A 47 -19.13 -2.64 -9.04
C VAL A 47 -18.39 -3.04 -10.32
N ASP A 48 -17.12 -2.64 -10.44
CA ASP A 48 -16.28 -3.02 -11.58
C ASP A 48 -16.11 -4.54 -11.62
N GLU A 49 -16.23 -5.12 -12.82
CA GLU A 49 -16.04 -6.55 -13.02
C GLU A 49 -14.65 -6.99 -12.55
N GLY A 50 -14.60 -8.01 -11.69
CA GLY A 50 -13.35 -8.53 -11.13
C GLY A 50 -12.69 -7.65 -10.07
N ALA A 51 -13.34 -6.59 -9.58
CA ALA A 51 -12.82 -5.79 -8.48
C ALA A 51 -12.59 -6.66 -7.23
N PRO A 52 -11.46 -6.49 -6.52
CA PRO A 52 -11.23 -7.23 -5.29
C PRO A 52 -12.22 -6.78 -4.21
N LEU A 53 -12.62 -7.69 -3.32
CA LEU A 53 -13.61 -7.42 -2.25
C LEU A 53 -13.22 -6.28 -1.31
N CYS A 54 -11.92 -5.98 -1.21
CA CYS A 54 -11.41 -4.86 -0.42
C CYS A 54 -11.58 -3.49 -1.07
N ARG A 55 -11.93 -3.42 -2.37
CA ARG A 55 -12.05 -2.17 -3.12
C ARG A 55 -13.34 -1.44 -2.77
N ARG A 56 -13.22 -0.16 -2.45
CA ARG A 56 -14.31 0.80 -2.28
C ARG A 56 -14.15 1.94 -3.26
N VAL A 57 -15.20 2.73 -3.43
CA VAL A 57 -15.19 3.94 -4.24
C VAL A 57 -15.56 5.14 -3.36
N PHE A 58 -14.79 6.21 -3.45
CA PHE A 58 -15.09 7.49 -2.80
C PHE A 58 -14.84 8.61 -3.80
N ALA A 59 -15.85 9.44 -4.09
CA ALA A 59 -15.74 10.53 -5.06
C ALA A 59 -15.10 10.10 -6.41
N ASN A 60 -15.51 8.94 -6.94
CA ASN A 60 -14.98 8.30 -8.16
C ASN A 60 -13.50 7.83 -8.06
N ILE A 61 -12.90 7.84 -6.88
CA ILE A 61 -11.56 7.32 -6.62
C ILE A 61 -11.69 5.90 -6.05
N ARG A 62 -10.95 4.95 -6.63
CA ARG A 62 -10.85 3.57 -6.13
C ARG A 62 -9.94 3.53 -4.91
N VAL A 63 -10.40 2.90 -3.84
CA VAL A 63 -9.65 2.78 -2.58
C VAL A 63 -9.64 1.32 -2.14
N ASP A 64 -8.47 0.69 -2.11
CA ASP A 64 -8.29 -0.67 -1.63
C ASP A 64 -8.00 -0.66 -0.14
N ILE A 65 -8.92 -1.19 0.66
CA ILE A 65 -8.81 -1.21 2.12
C ILE A 65 -8.41 -2.61 2.55
N VAL A 66 -7.14 -2.81 2.89
CA VAL A 66 -6.60 -4.12 3.28
C VAL A 66 -6.34 -4.17 4.78
N ALA A 67 -6.50 -5.35 5.39
CA ALA A 67 -6.33 -5.55 6.83
C ALA A 67 -4.91 -6.03 7.18
N THR A 68 -4.44 -5.72 8.39
CA THR A 68 -3.22 -6.33 8.95
C THR A 68 -3.40 -7.81 9.28
N ALA A 69 -4.59 -8.23 9.70
CA ALA A 69 -4.96 -9.63 9.88
C ALA A 69 -5.49 -10.27 8.59
N ASP A 70 -5.37 -11.60 8.49
CA ASP A 70 -6.06 -12.37 7.46
C ASP A 70 -7.56 -12.43 7.79
N THR A 71 -8.34 -11.64 7.08
CA THR A 71 -9.79 -11.55 7.23
C THR A 71 -10.55 -12.31 6.14
N GLY A 72 -9.84 -12.93 5.19
CA GLY A 72 -10.40 -13.44 3.94
C GLY A 72 -10.84 -12.34 2.96
N ILE A 73 -10.59 -11.05 3.25
CA ILE A 73 -10.99 -9.91 2.41
C ILE A 73 -9.74 -9.23 1.83
N GLY A 74 -9.62 -9.27 0.51
CA GLY A 74 -8.48 -8.68 -0.19
C GLY A 74 -7.18 -9.49 0.00
N PRO A 75 -6.04 -8.95 -0.49
CA PRO A 75 -4.75 -9.62 -0.35
C PRO A 75 -4.24 -9.59 1.09
N THR A 76 -3.61 -10.68 1.51
CA THR A 76 -2.85 -10.76 2.76
C THR A 76 -1.38 -10.42 2.52
N ASN A 77 -0.73 -9.84 3.51
CA ASN A 77 0.70 -9.51 3.45
C ASN A 77 1.28 -9.49 4.85
N ARG A 78 2.26 -10.37 5.12
CA ARG A 78 2.87 -10.50 6.45
C ARG A 78 3.52 -9.21 6.97
N TRP A 79 3.85 -8.28 6.08
CA TRP A 79 4.48 -7.01 6.43
C TRP A 79 3.48 -5.93 6.84
N TYR A 80 2.18 -6.07 6.58
CA TYR A 80 1.19 -5.01 6.83
C TYR A 80 1.14 -4.57 8.29
N LYS A 81 1.23 -5.50 9.25
CA LYS A 81 1.19 -5.17 10.68
C LYS A 81 2.35 -4.25 11.07
N GLN A 82 3.57 -4.63 10.71
CA GLN A 82 4.76 -3.86 11.06
C GLN A 82 4.85 -2.56 10.25
N ALA A 83 4.45 -2.60 8.96
CA ALA A 83 4.39 -1.42 8.11
C ALA A 83 3.42 -0.36 8.64
N ALA A 84 2.27 -0.77 9.18
CA ALA A 84 1.32 0.14 9.81
C ALA A 84 1.86 0.72 11.13
N LEU A 85 2.56 -0.09 11.92
CA LEU A 85 3.16 0.34 13.19
C LEU A 85 4.28 1.36 12.99
N GLU A 86 5.11 1.18 11.97
CA GLU A 86 6.27 2.02 11.68
C GLU A 86 5.98 3.12 10.64
N ALA A 87 4.72 3.29 10.24
CA ALA A 87 4.33 4.31 9.27
C ALA A 87 4.68 5.71 9.78
N THR A 88 5.21 6.54 8.87
CA THR A 88 5.64 7.91 9.16
C THR A 88 4.59 8.92 8.71
N SER A 89 4.51 10.06 9.41
CA SER A 89 3.58 11.13 9.06
C SER A 89 4.15 12.04 7.96
N HIS A 90 3.35 12.30 6.92
CA HIS A 90 3.67 13.20 5.82
C HIS A 90 2.56 14.25 5.67
N GLU A 91 2.95 15.51 5.51
CA GLU A 91 2.01 16.59 5.20
C GLU A 91 1.85 16.70 3.68
N ILE A 92 0.62 16.55 3.19
CA ILE A 92 0.30 16.54 1.75
C ILE A 92 -0.44 17.79 1.28
N ALA A 93 -0.96 18.57 2.21
CA ALA A 93 -1.51 19.90 2.03
C ALA A 93 -1.49 20.63 3.38
N PRO A 94 -1.62 21.97 3.43
CA PRO A 94 -1.58 22.70 4.69
C PRO A 94 -2.56 22.16 5.73
N GLY A 95 -2.02 21.64 6.84
CA GLY A 95 -2.81 21.05 7.94
C GLY A 95 -3.37 19.64 7.66
N LEU A 96 -3.09 19.06 6.49
CA LEU A 96 -3.52 17.71 6.11
C LEU A 96 -2.33 16.76 6.14
N LYS A 97 -2.33 15.87 7.14
CA LYS A 97 -1.31 14.84 7.31
C LYS A 97 -1.88 13.45 7.04
N VAL A 98 -1.05 12.59 6.46
CA VAL A 98 -1.33 11.17 6.24
C VAL A 98 -0.19 10.34 6.82
N LEU A 99 -0.48 9.09 7.16
CA LEU A 99 0.55 8.10 7.46
C LEU A 99 0.88 7.33 6.19
N ALA A 100 2.16 7.23 5.86
CA ALA A 100 2.64 6.41 4.77
C ALA A 100 3.59 5.35 5.33
N ILE A 101 3.52 4.13 4.81
CA ILE A 101 4.49 3.09 5.15
C ILE A 101 5.88 3.55 4.72
N THR A 102 6.91 3.22 5.51
CA THR A 102 8.28 3.59 5.19
C THR A 102 8.76 2.88 3.92
N PRO A 103 9.79 3.40 3.24
CA PRO A 103 10.29 2.78 2.00
C PRO A 103 10.69 1.32 2.14
N ILE A 104 11.23 0.91 3.29
CA ILE A 104 11.63 -0.48 3.55
C ILE A 104 10.41 -1.41 3.55
N TYR A 105 9.32 -1.02 4.23
CA TYR A 105 8.08 -1.80 4.24
C TYR A 105 7.33 -1.70 2.92
N PHE A 106 7.43 -0.58 2.19
CA PHE A 106 6.92 -0.52 0.83
C PHE A 106 7.56 -1.59 -0.05
N VAL A 107 8.90 -1.66 -0.07
CA VAL A 107 9.63 -2.70 -0.80
C VAL A 107 9.24 -4.10 -0.31
N ALA A 108 9.18 -4.32 1.00
CA ALA A 108 8.81 -5.62 1.57
C ALA A 108 7.40 -6.07 1.14
N THR A 109 6.42 -5.16 1.20
CA THR A 109 5.04 -5.46 0.80
C THR A 109 4.92 -5.75 -0.70
N LYS A 110 5.66 -5.03 -1.54
CA LYS A 110 5.71 -5.25 -2.98
C LYS A 110 6.38 -6.58 -3.37
N LEU A 111 7.48 -6.95 -2.71
CA LEU A 111 8.12 -8.24 -2.91
C LEU A 111 7.21 -9.42 -2.51
N GLU A 112 6.47 -9.28 -1.41
CA GLU A 112 5.49 -10.29 -0.99
C GLU A 112 4.34 -10.41 -2.00
N ALA A 113 3.81 -9.28 -2.47
CA ALA A 113 2.79 -9.25 -3.51
C ALA A 113 3.27 -9.91 -4.81
N PHE A 114 4.49 -9.60 -5.25
CA PHE A 114 5.08 -10.22 -6.43
C PHE A 114 5.21 -11.74 -6.28
N ARG A 115 5.64 -12.23 -5.11
CA ARG A 115 5.71 -13.68 -4.83
C ARG A 115 4.34 -14.36 -4.88
N GLY A 116 3.30 -13.71 -4.36
CA GLY A 116 1.95 -14.29 -4.30
C GLY A 116 1.19 -14.24 -5.63
N ARG A 117 1.06 -13.05 -6.24
CA ARG A 117 0.23 -12.82 -7.43
C ARG A 117 1.01 -12.57 -8.71
N GLY A 118 2.33 -12.39 -8.65
CA GLY A 118 3.16 -12.08 -9.81
C GLY A 118 3.27 -13.23 -10.82
N ARG A 119 2.94 -14.48 -10.44
CA ARG A 119 2.89 -15.66 -11.32
C ARG A 119 4.15 -15.89 -12.18
N GLY A 120 5.30 -15.37 -11.77
CA GLY A 120 6.54 -15.42 -12.55
C GLY A 120 6.57 -14.48 -13.76
N ASP A 121 5.62 -13.56 -13.90
CA ASP A 121 5.62 -12.51 -14.92
C ASP A 121 6.46 -11.32 -14.44
N TYR A 122 7.77 -11.39 -14.71
CA TYR A 122 8.71 -10.33 -14.37
C TYR A 122 8.58 -9.10 -15.29
N GLN A 123 8.00 -9.25 -16.49
CA GLN A 123 7.97 -8.19 -17.49
C GLN A 123 6.79 -7.22 -17.28
N ALA A 124 5.63 -7.73 -16.89
CA ALA A 124 4.43 -6.91 -16.68
C ALA A 124 4.15 -6.59 -15.19
N SER A 125 5.05 -6.97 -14.28
CA SER A 125 4.85 -6.77 -12.85
C SER A 125 5.09 -5.33 -12.42
N HIS A 126 3.99 -4.59 -12.22
CA HIS A 126 4.04 -3.29 -11.54
C HIS A 126 4.62 -3.37 -10.13
N ASP A 127 4.45 -4.51 -9.43
CA ASP A 127 5.04 -4.66 -8.10
C ASP A 127 6.58 -4.70 -8.15
N LEU A 128 7.16 -5.26 -9.22
CA LEU A 128 8.59 -5.26 -9.46
C LEU A 128 9.08 -3.89 -9.93
N GLU A 129 8.36 -3.23 -10.84
CA GLU A 129 8.65 -1.86 -11.28
C GLU A 129 8.70 -0.88 -10.09
N ASP A 130 7.67 -0.87 -9.25
CA ASP A 130 7.58 -0.02 -8.06
C ASP A 130 8.75 -0.31 -7.09
N THR A 131 9.10 -1.59 -6.92
CA THR A 131 10.22 -2.00 -6.06
C THR A 131 11.54 -1.45 -6.59
N LEU A 132 11.81 -1.60 -7.88
CA LEU A 132 13.03 -1.13 -8.51
C LEU A 132 13.14 0.40 -8.46
N LEU A 133 12.02 1.10 -8.67
CA LEU A 133 11.98 2.56 -8.61
C LEU A 133 12.37 3.07 -7.22
N VAL A 134 11.81 2.49 -6.15
CA VAL A 134 12.16 2.90 -4.77
C VAL A 134 13.61 2.53 -4.43
N LEU A 135 14.09 1.34 -4.84
CA LEU A 135 15.48 0.93 -4.61
C LEU A 135 16.52 1.71 -5.43
N ALA A 136 16.11 2.29 -6.56
CA ALA A 136 16.94 3.17 -7.37
C ALA A 136 16.92 4.61 -6.84
N GLY A 137 15.75 5.08 -6.40
CA GLY A 137 15.55 6.46 -5.94
C GLY A 137 15.98 6.71 -4.49
N ILE A 138 16.25 5.69 -3.68
CA ILE A 138 16.67 5.87 -2.27
C ILE A 138 18.01 5.17 -2.04
N PRO A 139 19.15 5.86 -2.24
CA PRO A 139 20.48 5.24 -2.22
C PRO A 139 20.79 4.47 -0.93
N HIS A 140 20.43 5.04 0.23
CA HIS A 140 20.72 4.45 1.56
C HIS A 140 19.78 3.30 1.95
N LEU A 141 18.67 3.08 1.23
CA LEU A 141 17.75 1.98 1.54
C LEU A 141 18.42 0.61 1.40
N ARG A 142 19.40 0.51 0.49
CA ARG A 142 20.20 -0.70 0.29
C ARG A 142 21.08 -1.04 1.49
N GLU A 143 21.54 -0.02 2.21
CA GLU A 143 22.37 -0.17 3.40
C GLU A 143 21.50 -0.62 4.58
N GLN A 144 20.30 -0.05 4.72
CA GLN A 144 19.33 -0.46 5.74
C GLN A 144 18.93 -1.94 5.60
N LEU A 145 18.64 -2.41 4.37
CA LEU A 145 18.32 -3.82 4.09
C LEU A 145 19.43 -4.81 4.53
N ARG A 146 20.69 -4.39 4.49
CA ARG A 146 21.83 -5.23 4.91
C ARG A 146 21.99 -5.30 6.41
N THR A 147 21.52 -4.30 7.14
CA THR A 147 21.80 -4.15 8.58
C THR A 147 20.74 -4.84 9.45
N GLU A 148 19.52 -5.01 8.94
CA GLU A 148 18.41 -5.69 9.64
C GLU A 148 18.41 -7.24 9.51
N SER A 149 19.44 -7.84 8.89
CA SER A 149 19.56 -9.30 8.75
C SER A 149 20.22 -10.01 9.95
N THR A 150 20.08 -9.47 11.17
CA THR A 150 20.68 -10.07 12.39
C THR A 150 19.64 -10.71 13.28
#